data_AF-A2I2C3-F1
#
_entry.id   AF-A2I2C3-F1
#
_cell.length_a   1.000
_cell.length_b   1.000
_cell.length_c   1.000
_cell.angle_alpha   90.00
_cell.angle_beta   90.00
_cell.angle_gamma   90.00
#
_symmetry.space_group_name_H-M   'P 1'
#
loop_
_entity.id
_entity.type
_entity.pdbx_description
1 polymer ?
#
loop_
_entity_poly.entity_id
_entity_poly.type
_entity_poly.pdbx_seq_one_letter_code
_entity_poly.pdbx_strand_id
1 'polypeptide(L)'
;MSTTENTTTVIVHEAINEEYEYIQFNKQLRLIRSVKDDMYQMQSILTACFAPDTKKPQDWFRNQSTIELLNEAENSTTDFFVVAKTRVSKKPQSPKLYENSEEQRVSKKPQSPKLYENREKLPNGLRGYYVHRLLCNACCMWASPRYA
;
A
#
# COMPACT_ATOMS: atom_id res chain seq x y z
N MET A 1 -9.04 -40.71 -13.06
CA MET A 1 -7.64 -40.28 -12.81
C MET A 1 -7.59 -38.78 -13.07
N SER A 2 -7.68 -37.95 -12.03
CA SER A 2 -7.51 -36.50 -12.19
C SER A 2 -6.03 -36.18 -12.12
N THR A 3 -5.48 -35.75 -13.24
CA THR A 3 -4.09 -35.29 -13.36
C THR A 3 -3.96 -34.00 -12.57
N THR A 4 -3.23 -34.05 -11.45
CA THR A 4 -2.90 -32.85 -10.68
C THR A 4 -1.77 -32.14 -11.40
N GLU A 5 -2.09 -31.16 -12.25
CA GLU A 5 -1.11 -30.22 -12.76
C GLU A 5 -0.61 -29.34 -11.61
N ASN A 6 0.61 -29.62 -11.18
CA ASN A 6 1.45 -28.79 -10.35
C ASN A 6 1.67 -27.44 -11.07
N THR A 7 0.70 -26.55 -10.88
CA THR A 7 0.69 -25.20 -11.44
C THR A 7 1.79 -24.39 -10.78
N THR A 8 2.93 -24.26 -11.45
CA THR A 8 3.90 -23.19 -11.16
C THR A 8 3.16 -21.87 -11.32
N THR A 9 2.80 -21.22 -10.21
CA THR A 9 2.12 -19.92 -10.20
C THR A 9 3.12 -18.85 -10.64
N VAL A 10 3.37 -18.78 -11.95
CA VAL A 10 4.08 -17.67 -12.58
C VAL A 10 3.21 -16.44 -12.41
N ILE A 11 3.67 -15.48 -11.63
CA ILE A 11 3.02 -14.18 -11.53
C ILE A 11 3.25 -13.46 -12.86
N VAL A 12 2.17 -13.11 -13.56
CA VAL A 12 2.24 -12.44 -14.86
C VAL A 12 1.93 -10.96 -14.66
N HIS A 13 2.82 -10.11 -15.16
CA HIS A 13 2.65 -8.66 -15.20
C HIS A 13 2.26 -8.24 -16.62
N GLU A 14 1.13 -7.57 -16.77
CA GLU A 14 0.63 -7.09 -18.06
C GLU A 14 0.39 -5.58 -17.98
N ALA A 15 1.11 -4.80 -18.78
CA ALA A 15 0.99 -3.34 -18.76
C ALA A 15 -0.40 -2.90 -19.24
N ILE A 16 -1.04 -2.00 -18.48
CA ILE A 16 -2.26 -1.28 -18.90
C ILE A 16 -1.84 0.01 -19.61
N ASN A 17 -0.89 0.73 -19.00
CA ASN A 17 -0.25 1.92 -19.54
C ASN A 17 1.14 2.09 -18.86
N GLU A 18 1.77 3.25 -19.01
CA GLU A 18 3.09 3.53 -18.44
C GLU A 18 3.13 3.55 -16.90
N GLU A 19 2.00 3.71 -16.23
CA GLU A 19 1.92 3.85 -14.77
C GLU A 19 1.21 2.68 -14.07
N TYR A 20 0.39 1.93 -14.78
CA TYR A 20 -0.46 0.88 -14.23
C TYR A 20 -0.27 -0.44 -14.95
N GLU A 21 -0.27 -1.52 -14.19
CA GLU A 21 -0.17 -2.89 -14.66
C GLU A 21 -1.23 -3.77 -14.01
N TYR A 22 -1.61 -4.83 -14.71
CA TYR A 22 -2.26 -5.97 -14.12
C TYR A 22 -1.23 -6.93 -13.55
N ILE A 23 -1.50 -7.42 -12.34
CA ILE A 23 -0.80 -8.56 -11.74
C ILE A 23 -1.76 -9.74 -11.68
N GLN A 24 -1.43 -10.80 -12.42
CA GLN A 24 -2.17 -12.05 -12.44
C GLN A 24 -1.42 -13.10 -11.61
N PHE A 25 -2.08 -13.62 -10.57
CA PHE A 25 -1.50 -14.66 -9.72
C PHE A 25 -1.96 -16.08 -10.13
N ASN A 26 -3.20 -16.21 -10.61
CA ASN A 26 -3.79 -17.46 -11.10
C ASN A 26 -4.95 -17.12 -12.05
N LYS A 27 -5.67 -18.09 -12.64
CA LYS A 27 -6.75 -17.82 -13.62
C LYS A 27 -7.90 -16.91 -13.13
N GLN A 28 -8.07 -16.74 -11.82
CA GLN A 28 -9.19 -16.01 -11.21
C GLN A 28 -8.75 -14.73 -10.49
N LEU A 29 -7.49 -14.63 -10.06
CA LEU A 29 -6.95 -13.54 -9.26
C LEU A 29 -6.11 -12.58 -10.13
N ARG A 30 -6.71 -11.46 -10.50
CA ARG A 30 -6.10 -10.36 -11.26
C ARG A 30 -6.30 -9.05 -10.52
N LEU A 31 -5.21 -8.33 -10.21
CA LEU A 31 -5.25 -7.05 -9.51
C LEU A 31 -4.68 -5.94 -10.40
N ILE A 32 -5.11 -4.70 -10.16
CA ILE A 32 -4.51 -3.51 -10.78
C ILE A 32 -3.54 -2.90 -9.78
N ARG A 33 -2.30 -2.65 -10.23
CA ARG A 33 -1.24 -2.01 -9.45
C ARG A 33 -0.71 -0.79 -10.18
N SER A 34 -0.44 0.26 -9.43
CA SER A 34 0.37 1.40 -9.84
C SER A 34 1.85 1.06 -9.67
N VAL A 35 2.59 1.07 -10.77
CA VAL A 35 4.02 0.71 -10.83
C VAL A 35 4.88 1.74 -10.10
N LYS A 36 4.46 3.01 -10.10
CA LYS A 36 5.23 4.14 -9.56
C LYS A 36 5.37 4.14 -8.04
N ASP A 37 4.37 3.65 -7.32
CA ASP A 37 4.23 3.82 -5.87
C ASP A 37 3.78 2.56 -5.12
N ASP A 38 3.78 1.40 -5.79
CA ASP A 38 3.43 0.09 -5.21
C ASP A 38 2.03 0.05 -4.57
N MET A 39 1.09 0.79 -5.16
CA MET A 39 -0.29 0.88 -4.71
C MET A 39 -1.21 -0.03 -5.53
N TYR A 40 -2.15 -0.67 -4.86
CA TYR A 40 -3.11 -1.62 -5.46
C TYR A 40 -4.50 -1.02 -5.46
N GLN A 41 -5.24 -1.19 -6.55
CA GLN A 41 -6.59 -0.68 -6.66
C GLN A 41 -7.54 -1.52 -5.78
N MET A 42 -8.19 -0.88 -4.82
CA MET A 42 -9.11 -1.53 -3.87
C MET A 42 -10.28 -2.23 -4.57
N GLN A 43 -10.79 -1.66 -5.66
CA GLN A 43 -11.88 -2.28 -6.42
C GLN A 43 -11.45 -3.60 -7.07
N SER A 44 -10.21 -3.67 -7.59
CA SER A 44 -9.67 -4.91 -8.14
C SER A 44 -9.51 -5.99 -7.07
N ILE A 45 -9.12 -5.61 -5.84
CA ILE A 45 -9.06 -6.51 -4.68
C ILE A 45 -10.45 -7.04 -4.33
N LEU A 46 -11.46 -6.18 -4.23
CA LEU A 46 -12.83 -6.59 -3.92
C LEU A 46 -13.38 -7.57 -4.96
N THR A 47 -13.13 -7.29 -6.24
CA THR A 47 -13.52 -8.15 -7.36
C THR A 47 -12.85 -9.52 -7.25
N ALA A 48 -11.54 -9.53 -7.02
CA ALA A 48 -10.76 -10.74 -6.82
C ALA A 48 -11.19 -11.58 -5.61
N CYS A 49 -11.66 -10.93 -4.54
CA CYS A 49 -12.15 -11.58 -3.33
C CYS A 49 -13.63 -12.00 -3.42
N PHE A 50 -14.30 -11.80 -4.56
CA PHE A 50 -15.74 -12.04 -4.73
C PHE A 50 -16.57 -11.33 -3.66
N ALA A 51 -16.19 -10.09 -3.32
CA ALA A 51 -16.95 -9.29 -2.37
C ALA A 51 -18.34 -8.98 -2.92
N PRO A 52 -19.38 -8.91 -2.08
CA PRO A 52 -20.71 -8.53 -2.51
C PRO A 52 -20.73 -7.07 -2.99
N ASP A 53 -21.58 -6.76 -3.98
CA ASP A 53 -21.71 -5.41 -4.57
C ASP A 53 -22.12 -4.32 -3.57
N THR A 54 -22.60 -4.73 -2.39
CA THR A 54 -22.91 -3.83 -1.27
C THR A 54 -21.66 -3.25 -0.61
N LYS A 55 -20.51 -3.91 -0.70
CA LYS A 55 -19.24 -3.43 -0.15
C LYS A 55 -18.56 -2.51 -1.15
N LYS A 56 -18.44 -1.23 -0.80
CA LYS A 56 -17.70 -0.26 -1.61
C LYS A 56 -16.35 0.06 -0.95
N PRO A 57 -15.30 0.37 -1.74
CA PRO A 57 -14.00 0.76 -1.18
C PRO A 57 -14.09 1.82 -0.07
N GLN A 58 -14.99 2.80 -0.23
CA GLN A 58 -15.25 3.87 0.74
C GLN A 58 -15.62 3.34 2.13
N ASP A 59 -16.38 2.24 2.21
CA ASP A 59 -16.92 1.72 3.46
C ASP A 59 -15.82 1.13 4.34
N TRP A 60 -14.78 0.57 3.74
CA TRP A 60 -13.61 0.08 4.47
C TRP A 60 -12.93 1.21 5.25
N PHE A 61 -12.70 2.36 4.59
CA PHE A 61 -12.06 3.53 5.22
C PHE A 61 -12.92 4.23 6.28
N ARG A 62 -14.23 3.94 6.34
CA ARG A 62 -15.14 4.48 7.36
C ARG A 62 -15.19 3.62 8.63
N ASN A 63 -14.68 2.39 8.58
CA ASN A 63 -14.72 1.49 9.73
C ASN A 63 -13.71 1.92 10.79
N GLN A 64 -14.15 1.98 12.05
CA GLN A 64 -13.33 2.39 13.18
C GLN A 64 -12.05 1.54 13.33
N SER A 65 -12.17 0.22 13.21
CA SER A 65 -11.01 -0.70 13.26
C SER A 65 -10.00 -0.46 12.12
N THR A 66 -10.47 -0.01 10.96
CA THR A 66 -9.59 0.33 9.83
C THR A 66 -8.88 1.66 10.07
N ILE A 67 -9.57 2.65 10.64
CA ILE A 67 -8.97 3.92 11.03
C ILE A 67 -7.86 3.69 12.05
N GLU A 68 -8.09 2.85 13.06
CA GLU A 68 -7.09 2.48 14.06
C GLU A 68 -5.87 1.80 13.43
N LEU A 69 -6.10 0.82 12.54
CA LEU A 69 -5.05 0.13 11.81
C LEU A 69 -4.22 1.07 10.91
N LEU A 70 -4.87 2.03 10.25
CA LEU A 70 -4.18 3.05 9.45
C LEU A 70 -3.31 3.95 10.33
N ASN A 71 -3.85 4.43 11.45
CA ASN A 71 -3.10 5.26 12.40
C ASN A 71 -1.88 4.52 12.97
N GLU A 72 -2.04 3.23 13.32
CA GLU A 72 -0.95 2.40 13.81
C GLU A 72 0.15 2.21 12.76
N ALA A 73 -0.22 1.96 11.51
CA ALA A 73 0.74 1.78 10.41
C ALA A 73 1.49 3.09 10.08
N GLU A 74 0.82 4.24 10.17
CA GLU A 74 1.46 5.56 10.01
C GLU A 74 2.45 5.85 11.14
N ASN A 75 2.06 5.58 12.39
CA ASN A 75 2.90 5.78 13.56
C ASN A 75 4.12 4.84 13.56
N SER A 76 3.92 3.56 13.24
CA SER A 76 4.99 2.56 13.15
C SER A 76 6.04 2.92 12.09
N THR A 77 5.60 3.45 10.94
CA THR A 77 6.52 3.89 9.89
C THR A 77 7.30 5.14 10.33
N THR A 78 6.64 6.04 11.04
CA THR A 78 7.26 7.26 11.57
C THR A 78 8.32 6.92 12.61
N ASP A 79 8.04 5.98 13.52
CA ASP A 79 8.97 5.52 14.54
C ASP A 79 10.22 4.85 13.95
N PHE A 80 10.07 4.03 12.90
CA PHE A 80 11.23 3.46 12.21
C PHE A 80 12.16 4.54 11.64
N PHE A 81 11.61 5.61 11.04
CA PHE A 81 12.41 6.72 10.50
C PHE A 81 13.03 7.61 11.58
N VAL A 82 12.35 7.82 12.71
CA VAL A 82 12.91 8.55 13.87
C VAL A 82 14.07 7.77 14.51
N VAL A 83 13.91 6.45 14.66
CA VAL A 83 14.95 5.55 15.18
C VAL A 83 16.13 5.44 14.22
N ALA A 84 15.89 5.35 12.90
CA ALA A 84 16.97 5.32 11.91
C ALA A 84 17.80 6.62 11.91
N LYS A 85 17.16 7.79 12.04
CA LYS A 85 17.85 9.08 12.15
C LYS A 85 18.69 9.22 13.43
N THR A 86 18.22 8.67 14.55
CA THR A 86 18.95 8.70 15.83
C THR A 86 20.08 7.67 15.90
N ARG A 87 20.03 6.57 15.14
CA ARG A 87 21.10 5.56 15.07
C ARG A 87 22.28 5.97 14.18
N VAL A 88 22.07 6.82 13.18
CA VAL A 88 23.14 7.34 12.30
C VAL A 88 24.00 8.43 12.99
N SER A 89 23.56 8.96 14.13
CA SER A 89 24.19 10.11 14.80
C SER A 89 25.00 9.78 16.08
N LYS A 90 25.28 8.51 16.40
CA LYS A 90 26.12 8.14 17.56
C LYS A 90 27.49 7.58 17.16
N LYS A 91 28.44 8.47 16.89
CA LYS A 91 29.88 8.28 17.19
C LYS A 91 30.21 9.26 18.32
N PRO A 92 30.84 8.85 19.44
CA PRO A 92 30.98 9.72 20.61
C PRO A 92 32.16 10.69 20.42
N GLN A 93 31.92 11.99 20.55
CA GLN A 93 32.75 12.94 21.33
C GLN A 93 32.06 14.32 21.42
N SER A 94 31.55 14.63 22.62
CA SER A 94 31.49 15.91 23.37
C SER A 94 31.16 17.29 22.72
N PRO A 95 30.61 18.24 23.50
CA PRO A 95 29.59 19.18 23.04
C PRO A 95 30.13 20.58 22.70
N LYS A 96 29.58 21.21 21.66
CA LYS A 96 29.58 22.67 21.53
C LYS A 96 28.23 23.22 21.09
N LEU A 97 27.77 24.12 21.94
CA LEU A 97 26.73 25.11 21.75
C LEU A 97 27.04 25.95 20.50
N TYR A 98 26.13 26.02 19.54
CA TYR A 98 25.89 27.23 18.77
C TYR A 98 24.48 27.21 18.18
N GLU A 99 23.91 28.40 18.13
CA GLU A 99 22.55 28.75 17.83
C GLU A 99 22.40 29.13 16.34
N ASN A 100 21.25 28.77 15.77
CA ASN A 100 20.55 29.35 14.63
C ASN A 100 21.36 29.87 13.42
N SER A 101 21.26 29.15 12.29
CA SER A 101 21.12 29.78 10.97
C SER A 101 20.51 28.78 9.99
N GLU A 102 19.33 29.12 9.49
CA GLU A 102 18.70 28.45 8.36
C GLU A 102 19.60 28.49 7.12
N GLU A 103 19.89 27.34 6.53
CA GLU A 103 20.12 27.26 5.08
C GLU A 103 19.83 25.85 4.57
N GLN A 104 18.56 25.67 4.23
CA GLN A 104 18.08 24.99 3.02
C GLN A 104 19.07 24.03 2.35
N ARG A 105 19.12 22.80 2.84
CA ARG A 105 19.16 21.64 1.95
C ARG A 105 17.84 20.94 2.11
N VAL A 106 16.97 21.09 1.11
CA VAL A 106 15.78 20.26 0.86
C VAL A 106 16.25 18.82 0.67
N SER A 107 16.65 18.22 1.78
CA SER A 107 16.82 16.80 1.94
C SER A 107 15.39 16.31 2.00
N LYS A 108 14.84 15.89 0.84
CA LYS A 108 13.48 15.33 0.77
C LYS A 108 13.32 14.41 1.97
N LYS A 109 12.51 14.83 2.95
CA LYS A 109 12.10 13.98 4.07
C LYS A 109 11.66 12.68 3.39
N PRO A 110 12.14 11.50 3.81
CA PRO A 110 11.52 10.27 3.36
C PRO A 110 10.05 10.42 3.77
N GLN A 111 9.22 10.68 2.78
CA GLN A 111 7.79 10.82 2.97
C GLN A 111 7.39 9.45 3.47
N SER A 112 6.74 9.39 4.64
CA SER A 112 6.16 8.14 5.11
C SER A 112 5.38 7.53 3.93
N PRO A 113 5.54 6.22 3.64
CA PRO A 113 4.84 5.57 2.56
C PRO A 113 3.36 5.88 2.71
N LYS A 114 2.79 6.53 1.69
CA LYS A 114 1.38 6.86 1.69
C LYS A 114 0.59 5.56 1.73
N LEU A 115 -0.19 5.36 2.79
CA LEU A 115 -0.89 4.09 3.01
C LEU A 115 -2.07 3.89 2.05
N TYR A 116 -2.77 4.96 1.69
CA TYR A 116 -3.89 4.90 0.77
C TYR A 116 -4.08 6.22 0.03
N GLU A 117 -4.79 6.17 -1.10
CA GLU A 117 -5.09 7.33 -1.93
C GLU A 117 -6.40 7.15 -2.68
N ASN A 118 -7.24 8.18 -2.75
CA ASN A 118 -8.35 8.22 -3.68
C ASN A 118 -7.97 8.97 -4.96
N ARG A 119 -7.98 8.29 -6.11
CA ARG A 119 -7.59 8.80 -7.43
C ARG A 119 -8.81 8.98 -8.32
N GLU A 120 -9.60 10.01 -8.08
CA GLU A 120 -10.83 10.25 -8.87
C GLU A 120 -10.59 10.84 -10.26
N LYS A 121 -9.42 11.47 -10.47
CA LYS A 121 -9.04 12.15 -11.73
C LYS A 121 -8.58 11.19 -12.84
N LEU A 122 -8.50 9.89 -12.56
CA LEU A 122 -8.07 8.87 -13.52
C LEU A 122 -9.22 8.47 -14.47
N PRO A 123 -8.89 7.87 -15.63
CA PRO A 123 -9.91 7.34 -16.54
C PRO A 123 -10.77 6.26 -15.87
N ASN A 124 -11.96 6.05 -16.44
CA ASN A 124 -12.89 5.03 -15.96
C ASN A 124 -12.22 3.64 -15.99
N GLY A 125 -12.37 2.87 -14.90
CA GLY A 125 -11.68 1.59 -14.71
C GLY A 125 -10.37 1.67 -13.91
N LEU A 126 -9.67 2.81 -13.93
CA LEU A 126 -8.47 3.02 -13.10
C LEU A 126 -8.72 3.92 -11.89
N ARG A 127 -9.73 4.79 -11.93
CA ARG A 127 -10.07 5.66 -10.80
C ARG A 127 -10.57 4.91 -9.57
N GLY A 128 -10.45 5.57 -8.42
CA GLY A 128 -10.96 5.09 -7.13
C GLY A 128 -9.87 4.96 -6.07
N TYR A 129 -10.14 4.14 -5.06
CA TYR A 129 -9.24 3.97 -3.93
C TYR A 129 -8.10 3.02 -4.27
N TYR A 130 -6.91 3.42 -3.85
CA TYR A 130 -5.67 2.68 -3.92
C TYR A 130 -5.14 2.49 -2.51
N VAL A 131 -4.63 1.29 -2.23
CA VAL A 131 -4.08 0.91 -0.93
C VAL A 131 -2.66 0.39 -1.12
N HIS A 132 -1.79 0.70 -0.19
CA HIS A 132 -0.41 0.23 -0.21
C HIS A 132 -0.38 -1.30 -0.05
N ARG A 133 0.65 -1.93 -0.59
CA ARG A 133 0.85 -3.39 -0.50
C ARG A 133 0.66 -3.97 0.90
N LEU A 134 1.11 -3.24 1.92
CA LEU A 134 1.00 -3.64 3.34
C LEU A 134 -0.45 -3.82 3.81
N LEU A 135 -1.39 -3.07 3.23
CA LEU A 135 -2.80 -3.10 3.60
C LEU A 135 -3.63 -4.10 2.79
N CYS A 136 -3.06 -4.68 1.73
CA CYS A 136 -3.80 -5.58 0.84
C CYS A 136 -4.40 -6.77 1.61
N ASN A 137 -3.66 -7.34 2.58
CA ASN A 137 -4.18 -8.45 3.37
C ASN A 137 -5.40 -8.04 4.22
N ALA A 138 -5.34 -6.89 4.89
CA ALA A 138 -6.45 -6.36 5.66
C ALA A 138 -7.68 -6.07 4.78
N CYS A 139 -7.45 -5.58 3.56
CA CYS A 139 -8.50 -5.38 2.57
C CYS A 139 -9.16 -6.71 2.16
N CYS A 140 -8.38 -7.77 1.94
CA CYS A 140 -8.90 -9.10 1.60
C CYS A 140 -9.76 -9.70 2.73
N MET A 141 -9.29 -9.62 3.98
CA MET A 141 -10.03 -10.08 5.16
C MET A 141 -11.37 -9.35 5.31
N TRP A 142 -11.36 -8.03 5.09
CA TRP A 142 -12.60 -7.24 5.11
C TRP A 142 -13.52 -7.58 3.93
N ALA A 143 -12.97 -7.74 2.73
CA ALA A 143 -13.71 -8.03 1.51
C ALA A 143 -14.51 -9.33 1.63
N SER A 144 -13.87 -10.41 2.10
CA SER A 144 -14.48 -11.73 2.23
C SER A 144 -13.99 -12.44 3.50
N PRO A 145 -14.91 -12.94 4.35
CA PRO A 145 -14.55 -13.72 5.54
C PRO A 145 -13.73 -14.98 5.24
N ARG A 146 -13.71 -15.44 3.99
CA ARG A 146 -12.88 -16.58 3.56
C ARG A 146 -11.39 -16.35 3.80
N TYR A 147 -10.96 -15.09 3.85
CA TYR A 147 -9.56 -14.70 4.04
C TYR A 147 -9.27 -14.18 5.45
N ALA A 148 -10.29 -14.05 6.32
CA ALA A 148 -10.19 -13.54 7.69
C ALA A 148 -9.80 -14.61 8.72
#